data_AF-A0A0A2FP78-F1
#
_entry.id   AF-A0A0A2FP78-F1
#
_cell.length_a   1.000
_cell.length_b   1.000
_cell.length_c   1.000
_cell.angle_alpha   90.00
_cell.angle_beta   90.00
_cell.angle_gamma   90.00
#
_symmetry.space_group_name_H-M   'P 1'
#
loop_
_entity.id
_entity.type
_entity.pdbx_description
1 polymer ?
#
loop_
_entity_poly.entity_id
_entity_poly.type
_entity_poly.pdbx_seq_one_letter_code
_entity_poly.pdbx_strand_id
1 'polypeptide(L)'
;MINGTCRLARWVDIYENCGIYGSGSLAIDEKEGTGLLINKDATLRISHCRVDVRGRWGIAGKGKLIVENSTVGAEGSGGSISGLASFTLKDCYITEPAGAVWNEGQHAVCDASGNIIKGVVVIRPRTVDIEHIRPDTPIHRNIYNFEGVKINIPFDQLPSGVYIVDGKKVLKNRYGSHTTKDWGH
;
A
#
# COMPACT_ATOMS: atom_id res chain seq x y z
N MET A 1 -4.62 -6.08 19.68
CA MET A 1 -4.30 -6.93 18.51
C MET A 1 -5.58 -7.19 17.74
N ILE A 2 -5.60 -7.01 16.41
CA ILE A 2 -6.75 -7.32 15.53
C ILE A 2 -6.39 -8.54 14.69
N ASN A 3 -7.13 -9.63 14.89
CA ASN A 3 -7.09 -10.82 14.05
C ASN A 3 -8.49 -11.00 13.45
N GLY A 4 -8.61 -10.94 12.12
CA GLY A 4 -9.91 -10.91 11.42
C GLY A 4 -10.51 -9.50 11.29
N THR A 5 -11.82 -9.39 11.03
CA THR A 5 -12.49 -8.11 10.79
C THR A 5 -13.26 -7.65 12.04
N CYS A 6 -12.93 -6.47 12.55
CA CYS A 6 -13.65 -5.79 13.62
C CYS A 6 -14.37 -4.56 13.04
N ARG A 7 -15.64 -4.36 13.40
CA ARG A 7 -16.40 -3.16 13.02
C ARG A 7 -16.95 -2.50 14.28
N LEU A 8 -16.67 -1.21 14.44
CA LEU A 8 -17.20 -0.39 15.52
C LEU A 8 -18.16 0.63 14.91
N ALA A 9 -19.40 0.68 15.41
CA ALA A 9 -20.40 1.69 15.06
C ALA A 9 -20.31 2.93 15.97
N ARG A 10 -19.15 3.15 16.60
CA ARG A 10 -18.85 4.26 17.50
C ARG A 10 -17.43 4.74 17.25
N TRP A 11 -17.16 5.98 17.66
CA TRP A 11 -15.82 6.56 17.63
C TRP A 11 -14.84 5.82 18.55
N VAL A 12 -13.55 6.01 18.26
CA VAL A 12 -12.43 5.59 19.10
C VAL A 12 -11.71 6.82 19.63
N ASP A 13 -11.41 6.83 20.93
CA ASP A 13 -10.72 7.93 21.59
C ASP A 13 -9.42 7.41 22.24
N ILE A 14 -8.30 8.06 21.93
CA ILE A 14 -6.96 7.64 22.35
C ILE A 14 -6.41 8.68 23.32
N TYR A 15 -6.38 8.34 24.62
CA TYR A 15 -5.89 9.20 25.70
C TYR A 15 -4.40 9.01 26.01
N GLU A 16 -3.88 7.82 25.74
CA GLU A 16 -2.48 7.45 26.01
C GLU A 16 -1.88 6.78 24.78
N ASN A 17 -0.56 6.54 24.82
CA ASN A 17 0.12 5.85 23.74
C ASN A 17 -0.50 4.47 23.50
N CYS A 18 -0.96 4.25 22.27
CA CYS A 18 -1.70 3.05 21.89
C CYS A 18 -1.17 2.47 20.58
N GLY A 19 -1.20 1.14 20.47
CA GLY A 19 -0.82 0.41 19.28
C GLY A 19 -1.99 -0.42 18.74
N ILE A 20 -2.32 -0.23 17.46
CA ILE A 20 -3.21 -1.12 16.70
C ILE A 20 -2.33 -1.97 15.79
N TYR A 21 -2.35 -3.28 16.01
CA TYR A 21 -1.50 -4.24 15.32
C TYR A 21 -2.21 -5.57 15.06
N GLY A 22 -1.77 -6.31 14.04
CA GLY A 22 -2.28 -7.63 13.67
C GLY A 22 -2.86 -7.64 12.26
N SER A 23 -2.87 -8.79 11.60
CA SER A 23 -3.19 -8.93 10.16
C SER A 23 -4.66 -8.66 9.78
N GLY A 24 -5.50 -8.31 10.75
CA GLY A 24 -6.91 -8.04 10.56
C GLY A 24 -7.23 -6.62 10.08
N SER A 25 -8.54 -6.36 9.97
CA SER A 25 -9.10 -5.07 9.55
C SER A 25 -10.00 -4.47 10.64
N LEU A 26 -9.86 -3.20 10.94
CA LEU A 26 -10.79 -2.43 11.77
C LEU A 26 -11.51 -1.40 10.90
N ALA A 27 -12.84 -1.36 10.98
CA ALA A 27 -13.62 -0.28 10.40
C ALA A 27 -14.36 0.50 11.48
N ILE A 28 -14.30 1.82 11.40
CA ILE A 28 -15.03 2.77 12.24
C ILE A 28 -15.92 3.60 11.33
N ASP A 29 -17.21 3.65 11.63
CA ASP A 29 -18.19 4.45 10.90
C ASP A 29 -18.96 5.32 11.91
N GLU A 30 -18.47 6.54 12.09
CA GLU A 30 -19.10 7.59 12.90
C GLU A 30 -19.68 8.64 11.96
N LYS A 31 -20.93 9.07 12.19
CA LYS A 31 -21.63 9.96 11.25
C LYS A 31 -21.49 11.43 11.58
N GLU A 32 -21.54 11.76 12.87
CA GLU A 32 -21.67 13.14 13.34
C GLU A 32 -20.39 13.65 14.01
N GLY A 33 -19.63 12.73 14.61
CA GLY A 33 -18.42 13.04 15.38
C GLY A 33 -17.11 12.79 14.64
N THR A 34 -16.03 12.79 15.40
CA THR A 34 -14.71 12.33 14.94
C THR A 34 -14.69 10.81 14.99
N GLY A 35 -14.33 10.14 13.89
CA GLY A 35 -14.24 8.68 13.86
C GLY A 35 -13.14 8.16 14.77
N LEU A 36 -11.93 8.71 14.66
CA LEU A 36 -10.82 8.41 15.55
C LEU A 36 -10.19 9.70 16.09
N LEU A 37 -10.27 9.90 17.40
CA LEU A 37 -9.70 11.04 18.12
C LEU A 37 -8.40 10.65 18.81
N ILE A 38 -7.32 11.39 18.56
CA ILE A 38 -6.03 11.24 19.26
C ILE A 38 -5.78 12.47 20.14
N ASN A 39 -5.85 12.31 21.46
CA ASN A 39 -5.69 13.41 22.38
C ASN A 39 -4.27 13.97 22.39
N LYS A 40 -4.13 15.17 22.93
CA LYS A 40 -2.84 15.83 23.13
C LYS A 40 -1.90 14.88 23.90
N ASP A 41 -0.64 14.86 23.51
CA ASP A 41 0.44 14.06 24.11
C ASP A 41 0.32 12.54 23.90
N ALA A 42 -0.79 12.03 23.36
CA ALA A 42 -0.94 10.65 22.96
C ALA A 42 -0.35 10.37 21.56
N THR A 43 0.15 9.15 21.38
CA THR A 43 0.61 8.63 20.09
C THR A 43 -0.14 7.36 19.73
N LEU A 44 -0.81 7.35 18.57
CA LEU A 44 -1.37 6.14 17.99
C LEU A 44 -0.39 5.57 16.95
N ARG A 45 0.00 4.31 17.11
CA ARG A 45 0.74 3.55 16.09
C ARG A 45 -0.17 2.49 15.46
N ILE A 46 -0.34 2.56 14.15
CA ILE A 46 -1.07 1.57 13.33
C ILE A 46 -0.05 0.75 12.55
N SER A 47 -0.09 -0.58 12.67
CA SER A 47 0.96 -1.43 12.10
C SER A 47 0.51 -2.81 11.63
N HIS A 48 0.89 -3.21 10.42
CA HIS A 48 0.61 -4.53 9.84
C HIS A 48 -0.89 -4.88 9.79
N CYS A 49 -1.74 -3.88 9.62
CA CYS A 49 -3.19 -4.02 9.66
C CYS A 49 -3.89 -3.11 8.64
N ARG A 50 -5.20 -3.32 8.47
CA ARG A 50 -6.07 -2.40 7.73
C ARG A 50 -6.96 -1.61 8.69
N VAL A 51 -7.02 -0.29 8.55
CA VAL A 51 -7.94 0.57 9.32
C VAL A 51 -8.71 1.47 8.38
N ASP A 52 -10.03 1.42 8.39
CA ASP A 52 -10.90 2.31 7.61
C ASP A 52 -11.72 3.16 8.59
N VAL A 53 -11.63 4.48 8.49
CA VAL A 53 -12.28 5.42 9.41
C VAL A 53 -13.14 6.42 8.66
N ARG A 54 -14.42 6.52 9.05
CA ARG A 54 -15.34 7.56 8.60
C ARG A 54 -15.85 8.36 9.80
N GLY A 55 -15.96 9.66 9.60
CA GLY A 55 -16.38 10.65 10.60
C GLY A 55 -16.81 11.94 9.93
N ARG A 56 -17.43 12.87 10.68
CA ARG A 56 -17.37 14.29 10.30
C ARG A 56 -15.90 14.72 10.21
N TRP A 57 -15.08 14.23 11.12
CA TRP A 57 -13.62 14.23 11.01
C TRP A 57 -13.16 12.78 10.99
N GLY A 58 -12.39 12.35 9.98
CA GLY A 58 -11.98 10.96 9.84
C GLY A 58 -11.06 10.55 11.00
N ILE A 59 -9.79 10.94 10.88
CA ILE A 59 -8.80 10.82 11.94
C ILE A 59 -8.36 12.22 12.35
N ALA A 60 -8.60 12.61 13.60
CA ALA A 60 -8.29 13.94 14.08
C ALA A 60 -7.82 13.97 15.53
N GLY A 61 -7.46 15.14 16.03
CA GLY A 61 -7.09 15.35 17.42
C GLY A 61 -5.99 16.38 17.60
N LYS A 62 -5.15 16.21 18.62
CA LYS A 62 -3.93 17.00 18.89
C LYS A 62 -2.71 16.12 19.19
N GLY A 63 -2.88 14.80 19.07
CA GLY A 63 -1.81 13.82 19.27
C GLY A 63 -1.06 13.50 17.99
N LYS A 64 -0.33 12.39 18.02
CA LYS A 64 0.55 11.93 16.94
C LYS A 64 0.03 10.65 16.32
N LEU A 65 0.13 10.53 15.00
CA LEU A 65 -0.21 9.31 14.27
C LEU A 65 1.03 8.77 13.56
N ILE A 66 1.31 7.48 13.77
CA ILE A 66 2.34 6.73 13.06
C ILE A 66 1.66 5.58 12.32
N VAL A 67 1.83 5.50 11.01
CA VAL A 67 1.35 4.39 10.19
C VAL A 67 2.55 3.63 9.63
N GLU A 68 2.58 2.32 9.85
CA GLU A 68 3.72 1.46 9.49
C GLU A 68 3.28 0.17 8.82
N ASN A 69 3.67 -0.05 7.57
CA ASN A 69 3.30 -1.26 6.81
C ASN A 69 1.80 -1.60 6.91
N SER A 70 0.94 -0.59 6.81
CA SER A 70 -0.50 -0.69 7.01
C SER A 70 -1.27 -0.01 5.89
N THR A 71 -2.49 -0.47 5.65
CA THR A 71 -3.47 0.24 4.81
C THR A 71 -4.39 1.06 5.70
N VAL A 72 -4.46 2.38 5.49
CA VAL A 72 -5.35 3.25 6.25
C VAL A 72 -6.22 4.06 5.30
N GLY A 73 -7.54 3.89 5.40
CA GLY A 73 -8.53 4.73 4.73
C GLY A 73 -9.13 5.71 5.74
N ALA A 74 -9.19 6.99 5.40
CA ALA A 74 -9.84 7.99 6.24
C ALA A 74 -10.70 8.94 5.39
N GLU A 75 -11.92 9.23 5.85
CA GLU A 75 -12.85 10.12 5.19
C GLU A 75 -13.55 10.99 6.22
N GLY A 76 -13.57 12.30 6.01
CA GLY A 76 -14.42 13.18 6.79
C GLY A 76 -14.64 14.56 6.18
N SER A 77 -15.89 15.02 6.25
CA SER A 77 -16.35 16.26 5.62
C SER A 77 -15.74 17.54 6.22
N GLY A 78 -15.27 17.49 7.48
CA GLY A 78 -14.47 18.52 8.13
C GLY A 78 -12.97 18.39 7.82
N GLY A 79 -12.50 17.18 7.56
CA GLY A 79 -11.12 16.82 7.24
C GLY A 79 -10.90 15.33 7.44
N SER A 80 -10.23 14.69 6.48
CA SER A 80 -10.02 13.24 6.50
C SER A 80 -8.92 12.82 7.47
N ILE A 81 -7.77 13.50 7.44
CA ILE A 81 -6.69 13.37 8.42
C ILE A 81 -6.21 14.79 8.77
N SER A 82 -6.54 15.29 9.97
CA SER A 82 -6.32 16.71 10.29
C SER A 82 -6.27 17.02 11.79
N GLY A 83 -5.65 18.15 12.16
CA GLY A 83 -5.49 18.62 13.54
C GLY A 83 -4.34 17.95 14.30
N LEU A 84 -3.70 16.94 13.73
CA LEU A 84 -2.67 16.16 14.42
C LEU A 84 -1.40 16.99 14.66
N ALA A 85 -0.75 16.78 15.79
CA ALA A 85 0.54 17.39 16.09
C ALA A 85 1.64 16.88 15.15
N SER A 86 1.58 15.60 14.77
CA SER A 86 2.46 15.02 13.76
C SER A 86 1.82 13.82 13.07
N PHE A 87 2.27 13.57 11.85
CA PHE A 87 1.86 12.41 11.07
C PHE A 87 3.08 11.79 10.40
N THR A 88 3.36 10.52 10.70
CA THR A 88 4.55 9.81 10.24
C THR A 88 4.15 8.56 9.47
N LEU A 89 4.72 8.40 8.28
CA LEU A 89 4.59 7.20 7.46
C LEU A 89 5.91 6.43 7.45
N LYS A 90 5.87 5.17 7.88
CA LYS A 90 7.00 4.23 7.82
C LYS A 90 6.65 3.11 6.85
N ASP A 91 7.44 2.97 5.78
CA ASP A 91 7.12 2.01 4.70
C ASP A 91 5.67 2.12 4.22
N CYS A 92 5.19 3.35 4.12
CA CYS A 92 3.86 3.71 3.67
C CYS A 92 3.93 4.99 2.85
N TYR A 93 2.89 5.23 2.05
CA TYR A 93 2.70 6.47 1.30
C TYR A 93 1.21 6.73 1.08
N ILE A 94 0.85 8.00 0.90
CA ILE A 94 -0.50 8.39 0.52
C ILE A 94 -0.66 8.10 -0.98
N THR A 95 -1.67 7.31 -1.31
CA THR A 95 -1.99 6.88 -2.68
C THR A 95 -3.16 7.64 -3.27
N GLU A 96 -4.11 8.04 -2.43
CA GLU A 96 -5.31 8.73 -2.86
C GLU A 96 -5.64 9.86 -1.88
N PRO A 97 -6.11 11.03 -2.39
CA PRO A 97 -6.07 11.41 -3.79
C PRO A 97 -4.62 11.62 -4.28
N ALA A 98 -4.40 11.57 -5.60
CA ALA A 98 -3.08 11.80 -6.16
C ALA A 98 -2.56 13.21 -5.79
N GLY A 99 -1.30 13.31 -5.41
CA GLY A 99 -0.69 14.56 -4.95
C GLY A 99 -1.06 14.96 -3.52
N ALA A 100 -1.84 14.14 -2.80
CA ALA A 100 -2.10 14.37 -1.39
C ALA A 100 -0.80 14.25 -0.57
N VAL A 101 -0.58 15.23 0.30
CA VAL A 101 0.62 15.30 1.13
C VAL A 101 0.29 15.84 2.52
N TRP A 102 1.06 15.42 3.51
CA TRP A 102 1.02 16.05 4.83
C TRP A 102 1.54 17.48 4.75
N ASN A 103 0.74 18.44 5.22
CA ASN A 103 1.13 19.83 5.35
C ASN A 103 1.24 20.16 6.85
N GLU A 104 2.47 20.37 7.33
CA GLU A 104 2.73 20.69 8.74
C GLU A 104 2.07 21.99 9.18
N GLY A 105 2.06 23.02 8.33
CA GLY A 105 1.44 24.31 8.66
C GLY A 105 -0.08 24.26 8.78
N GLN A 106 -0.72 23.34 8.04
CA GLN A 106 -2.17 23.07 8.15
C GLN A 106 -2.49 21.98 9.18
N HIS A 107 -1.49 21.28 9.72
CA HIS A 107 -1.67 20.09 10.55
C HIS A 107 -2.61 19.06 9.91
N ALA A 108 -2.55 18.90 8.59
CA ALA A 108 -3.52 18.09 7.85
C ALA A 108 -2.95 17.52 6.55
N VAL A 109 -3.59 16.45 6.06
CA VAL A 109 -3.39 15.96 4.70
C VAL A 109 -4.14 16.87 3.73
N CYS A 110 -3.38 17.48 2.82
CA CYS A 110 -3.87 18.48 1.87
C CYS A 110 -3.66 18.04 0.42
N ASP A 111 -4.45 18.61 -0.48
CA ASP A 111 -4.26 18.47 -1.93
C ASP A 111 -3.03 19.28 -2.42
N ALA A 112 -2.73 19.17 -3.71
CA ALA A 112 -1.60 19.87 -4.34
C ALA A 112 -1.72 21.41 -4.28
N SER A 113 -2.92 21.94 -4.05
CA SER A 113 -3.19 23.38 -3.88
C SER A 113 -3.10 23.82 -2.41
N GLY A 114 -2.83 22.89 -1.48
CA GLY A 114 -2.75 23.16 -0.05
C GLY A 114 -4.09 23.18 0.68
N ASN A 115 -5.19 22.73 0.06
CA ASN A 115 -6.48 22.63 0.73
C ASN A 115 -6.60 21.32 1.50
N ILE A 116 -7.17 21.37 2.71
CA ILE A 116 -7.45 20.17 3.51
C ILE A 116 -8.39 19.24 2.75
N ILE A 117 -7.98 17.99 2.60
CA ILE A 117 -8.79 16.97 1.92
C ILE A 117 -9.95 16.55 2.81
N LYS A 118 -11.15 16.60 2.24
CA LYS A 118 -12.43 16.22 2.87
C LYS A 118 -13.07 14.96 2.28
N GLY A 119 -12.43 14.39 1.24
CA GLY A 119 -12.80 13.12 0.63
C GLY A 119 -11.89 11.99 1.10
N VAL A 120 -12.03 10.80 0.55
CA VAL A 120 -11.26 9.62 0.96
C VAL A 120 -9.74 9.88 0.79
N VAL A 121 -8.99 9.69 1.87
CA VAL A 121 -7.53 9.58 1.86
C VAL A 121 -7.18 8.10 2.05
N VAL A 122 -6.34 7.56 1.17
CA VAL A 122 -5.86 6.17 1.27
C VAL A 122 -4.35 6.15 1.40
N ILE A 123 -3.87 5.58 2.50
CA ILE A 123 -2.47 5.26 2.76
C ILE A 123 -2.30 3.76 2.51
N ARG A 124 -1.26 3.40 1.76
CA ARG A 124 -0.90 1.99 1.50
C ARG A 124 0.52 1.71 1.99
N PRO A 125 0.83 0.47 2.36
CA PRO A 125 2.21 0.05 2.59
C PRO A 125 3.01 0.20 1.30
N ARG A 126 4.31 0.48 1.43
CA ARG A 126 5.28 0.27 0.37
C ARG A 126 5.43 -1.23 0.21
N THR A 127 4.71 -1.78 -0.75
CA THR A 127 5.03 -3.06 -1.32
C THR A 127 6.27 -2.89 -2.19
N VAL A 128 7.26 -3.77 -2.04
CA VAL A 128 8.17 -4.09 -3.14
C VAL A 128 7.36 -4.90 -4.15
N ASP A 129 6.42 -4.24 -4.82
CA ASP A 129 5.73 -4.85 -5.94
C ASP A 129 6.73 -4.92 -7.09
N ILE A 130 7.08 -6.15 -7.46
CA ILE A 130 7.74 -6.48 -8.73
C ILE A 130 6.88 -5.96 -9.92
N GLU A 131 5.63 -5.55 -9.66
CA GLU A 131 4.71 -4.94 -10.64
C GLU A 131 5.07 -3.50 -11.05
N HIS A 132 5.99 -2.81 -10.38
CA HIS A 132 6.50 -1.50 -10.82
C HIS A 132 7.82 -1.57 -11.61
N ILE A 133 8.08 -2.68 -12.31
CA ILE A 133 9.00 -2.67 -13.46
C ILE A 133 8.27 -1.96 -14.60
N ARG A 134 8.60 -0.70 -14.87
CA ARG A 134 8.19 -0.01 -16.11
C ARG A 134 8.76 -0.80 -17.31
N PRO A 135 7.95 -1.37 -18.21
CA PRO A 135 8.44 -2.08 -19.39
C PRO A 135 8.83 -1.12 -20.54
N ASP A 136 9.22 0.13 -20.24
CA ASP A 136 9.67 1.09 -21.25
C ASP A 136 11.19 1.04 -21.50
N THR A 137 11.84 -0.03 -21.07
CA THR A 137 13.18 -0.37 -21.55
C THR A 137 13.04 -1.46 -22.61
N PRO A 138 13.68 -1.34 -23.79
CA PRO A 138 13.60 -2.36 -24.83
C PRO A 138 13.87 -3.74 -24.23
N ILE A 139 12.96 -4.65 -24.55
CA ILE A 139 12.81 -6.00 -24.03
C ILE A 139 14.15 -6.75 -24.03
N HIS A 140 14.92 -6.63 -22.95
CA HIS A 140 15.93 -7.63 -22.64
C HIS A 140 15.17 -8.83 -22.07
N ARG A 141 14.74 -9.76 -22.94
CA ARG A 141 14.25 -11.06 -22.49
C ARG A 141 15.29 -11.65 -21.56
N ASN A 142 14.90 -11.92 -20.31
CA ASN A 142 15.82 -12.55 -19.37
C ASN A 142 15.79 -14.04 -19.67
N ILE A 143 16.85 -14.52 -20.33
CA ILE A 143 17.04 -15.92 -20.70
C ILE A 143 18.04 -16.52 -19.73
N TYR A 144 17.71 -17.67 -19.16
CA TYR A 144 18.63 -18.45 -18.33
C TYR A 144 18.74 -19.88 -18.86
N ASN A 145 19.90 -20.50 -18.70
CA ASN A 145 20.03 -21.95 -18.85
C ASN A 145 19.40 -22.65 -17.63
N PHE A 146 19.30 -23.98 -17.67
CA PHE A 146 18.73 -24.76 -16.56
C PHE A 146 19.60 -24.72 -15.28
N GLU A 147 20.85 -24.28 -15.39
CA GLU A 147 21.77 -24.07 -14.27
C GLU A 147 21.60 -22.69 -13.62
N GLY A 148 20.67 -21.86 -14.12
CA GLY A 148 20.39 -20.52 -13.59
C GLY A 148 21.37 -19.44 -14.09
N VAL A 149 22.24 -19.75 -15.05
CA VAL A 149 23.17 -18.78 -15.65
C VAL A 149 22.43 -17.89 -16.64
N LYS A 150 22.58 -16.58 -16.48
CA LYS A 150 22.00 -15.58 -17.41
C LYS A 150 22.69 -15.67 -18.77
N ILE A 151 21.89 -15.85 -19.82
CA ILE A 151 22.33 -15.90 -21.21
C ILE A 151 22.06 -14.54 -21.86
N ASN A 152 23.11 -13.91 -22.39
CA ASN A 152 23.02 -12.59 -23.03
C ASN A 152 23.01 -12.66 -24.57
N ILE A 153 22.50 -13.77 -25.12
CA ILE A 153 22.37 -14.04 -26.55
C ILE A 153 20.88 -14.00 -26.90
N PRO A 154 20.46 -13.38 -28.03
CA PRO A 154 19.06 -13.38 -28.46
C PRO A 154 18.49 -14.80 -28.56
N PHE A 155 17.24 -14.98 -28.12
CA PHE A 155 16.58 -16.30 -28.08
C PHE A 155 16.64 -17.06 -29.41
N ASP A 156 16.61 -16.33 -30.53
CA ASP A 156 16.56 -16.90 -31.87
C ASP A 156 17.88 -17.57 -32.28
N GLN A 157 19.00 -17.11 -31.70
CA GLN A 157 20.36 -17.60 -31.95
C GLN A 157 20.79 -18.72 -31.00
N LEU A 158 19.95 -19.09 -30.03
CA LEU A 158 20.28 -20.16 -29.09
C LEU A 158 20.29 -21.54 -29.78
N PRO A 159 21.14 -22.47 -29.32
CA PRO A 159 21.02 -23.86 -29.74
C PRO A 159 19.69 -24.48 -29.26
N SER A 160 19.38 -25.67 -29.76
CA SER A 160 18.23 -26.42 -29.22
C SER A 160 18.49 -26.78 -27.76
N GLY A 161 17.48 -26.60 -26.90
CA GLY A 161 17.66 -26.76 -25.47
C GLY A 161 16.46 -26.28 -24.67
N VAL A 162 16.54 -26.47 -23.35
CA VAL A 162 15.55 -25.98 -22.39
C VAL A 162 16.08 -24.70 -21.78
N TYR A 163 15.25 -23.65 -21.81
CA TYR A 163 15.58 -22.34 -21.29
C TYR A 163 14.49 -21.84 -20.35
N ILE A 164 14.87 -20.96 -19.43
CA ILE A 164 13.92 -20.14 -18.69
C ILE A 164 13.90 -18.79 -19.38
N VAL A 165 12.76 -18.46 -20.00
CA VAL A 165 12.55 -17.19 -20.69
C VAL A 165 11.47 -16.44 -19.94
N ASP A 166 11.83 -15.31 -19.33
CA ASP A 166 10.90 -14.47 -18.55
C ASP A 166 10.12 -15.28 -17.50
N GLY A 167 10.83 -16.18 -16.80
CA GLY A 167 10.26 -17.03 -15.74
C GLY A 167 9.48 -18.26 -16.24
N LYS A 168 9.37 -18.48 -17.55
CA LYS A 168 8.70 -19.66 -18.13
C LYS A 168 9.70 -20.65 -18.71
N LYS A 169 9.48 -21.94 -18.47
CA LYS A 169 10.24 -23.02 -19.12
C LYS A 169 9.84 -23.11 -20.59
N VAL A 170 10.81 -22.99 -21.49
CA VAL A 170 10.64 -23.04 -22.95
C VAL A 170 11.58 -24.10 -23.53
N LEU A 171 11.05 -24.99 -24.37
CA LEU A 171 11.85 -25.89 -25.20
C LEU A 171 12.06 -25.25 -26.56
N LYS A 172 13.31 -24.99 -26.95
CA LYS A 172 13.69 -24.59 -28.31
C LYS A 172 14.15 -25.81 -29.09
N ASN A 173 13.54 -26.07 -30.24
CA ASN A 173 13.93 -27.10 -31.18
C ASN A 173 14.16 -26.51 -32.57
N ARG A 174 14.61 -27.33 -33.53
CA ARG A 174 14.86 -26.91 -34.93
C ARG A 174 13.64 -26.39 -35.69
N TYR A 175 12.44 -26.52 -35.13
CA TYR A 175 11.16 -26.12 -35.72
C TYR A 175 10.51 -24.92 -35.00
N GLY A 176 11.10 -24.43 -33.91
CA GLY A 176 10.56 -23.32 -33.12
C GLY A 176 10.61 -23.56 -31.61
N SER A 177 9.79 -22.82 -30.85
CA SER A 177 9.73 -22.90 -29.40
C SER A 177 8.38 -23.37 -28.88
N HIS A 178 8.38 -24.22 -27.86
CA HIS A 178 7.16 -24.77 -27.24
C HIS A 178 7.18 -24.53 -25.73
N THR A 179 6.03 -24.21 -25.13
CA THR A 179 5.89 -24.09 -23.67
C THR A 179 5.25 -25.34 -23.09
N THR A 180 5.62 -25.72 -21.87
CA THR A 180 5.22 -27.00 -21.26
C THR A 180 3.75 -27.10 -20.84
N LYS A 181 2.85 -26.25 -21.34
CA LYS A 181 1.39 -26.36 -21.10
C LYS A 181 0.64 -27.16 -22.19
N ASP A 182 1.30 -27.55 -23.27
CA ASP A 182 0.63 -28.13 -24.46
C ASP A 182 0.66 -29.67 -24.53
N TRP A 183 0.92 -30.37 -23.41
CA TRP A 183 0.90 -31.84 -23.36
C TRP A 183 -0.25 -32.34 -22.51
N GLY A 184 -1.45 -32.36 -23.11
CA GLY A 184 -2.64 -33.03 -22.60
C GLY A 184 -3.23 -33.94 -23.68
N HIS A 185 -2.65 -35.13 -23.81
CA HIS A 185 -3.27 -36.32 -24.42
C HIS A 185 -2.79 -37.54 -23.65
#